data_AF-A0A392WBQ0-F1
#
_entry.id   AF-A0A392WBQ0-F1
#
_cell.length_a   1.000
_cell.length_b   1.000
_cell.length_c   1.000
_cell.angle_alpha   90.00
_cell.angle_beta   90.00
_cell.angle_gamma   90.00
#
_symmetry.space_group_name_H-M   'P 1'
#
loop_
_entity.id
_entity.type
_entity.pdbx_description
1 polymer ?
#
loop_
_entity_poly.entity_id
_entity_poly.type
_entity_poly.pdbx_seq_one_letter_code
_entity_poly.pdbx_strand_id
1 'polypeptide(L)' 'MPGTSPISMAPYRMSATELKELKKQLEELLEKKFIFPSVSPWGAPVLLVKKKYG' A
#
# COMPACT_ATOMS: atom_id res chain seq x y z
N MET A 1 -19.58 -9.40 -9.61
CA MET A 1 -19.89 -10.46 -10.60
C MET A 1 -19.42 -11.79 -10.02
N PRO A 2 -20.28 -12.83 -9.93
CA PRO A 2 -19.80 -14.16 -9.59
C PRO A 2 -18.83 -14.64 -10.68
N GLY A 3 -17.59 -14.99 -10.29
CA GLY A 3 -16.55 -15.52 -11.20
C GLY A 3 -15.36 -14.59 -11.51
N THR A 4 -15.25 -13.40 -10.92
CA THR A 4 -14.08 -12.52 -11.14
C THR A 4 -12.88 -13.00 -10.32
N SER A 5 -11.78 -13.34 -10.99
CA SER A 5 -10.50 -13.69 -10.37
C SER A 5 -9.94 -12.53 -9.53
N PRO A 6 -9.18 -12.81 -8.45
CA PRO A 6 -8.57 -11.77 -7.64
C PRO A 6 -7.70 -10.85 -8.49
N ILE A 7 -7.90 -9.54 -8.34
CA ILE A 7 -7.00 -8.56 -8.95
C ILE A 7 -5.71 -8.59 -8.13
N SER A 8 -4.64 -9.10 -8.74
CA SER A 8 -3.29 -9.08 -8.18
C SER A 8 -2.40 -8.31 -9.14
N MET A 9 -2.28 -7.01 -8.91
CA MET A 9 -1.42 -6.15 -9.73
C MET A 9 -0.07 -5.94 -9.07
N ALA A 10 1.00 -5.96 -9.87
CA ALA A 10 2.34 -5.66 -9.38
C ALA A 10 2.39 -4.23 -8.80
N PRO A 11 3.15 -3.99 -7.71
CA PRO A 11 3.37 -2.66 -7.18
C PRO A 11 4.02 -1.73 -8.22
N TYR A 12 3.73 -0.43 -8.13
CA TYR A 12 4.41 0.57 -8.95
C TYR A 12 5.90 0.63 -8.61
N ARG A 13 6.71 0.96 -9.63
CA ARG A 13 8.14 1.22 -9.41
C ARG A 13 8.29 2.51 -8.62
N MET A 14 8.96 2.40 -7.48
CA MET A 14 9.28 3.52 -6.58
C MET A 14 10.78 3.63 -6.39
N SER A 15 11.26 4.85 -6.15
CA SER A 15 12.64 5.12 -5.76
C SER A 15 12.93 4.63 -4.33
N ALA A 16 14.21 4.48 -3.98
CA ALA A 16 14.61 4.03 -2.64
C ALA A 16 14.14 4.97 -1.52
N THR A 17 14.00 6.27 -1.80
CA THR A 17 13.50 7.28 -0.86
C THR A 17 12.00 7.14 -0.62
N GLU A 18 11.21 6.92 -1.68
CA GLU A 18 9.77 6.68 -1.57
C GLU A 18 9.47 5.37 -0.82
N LEU A 19 10.27 4.32 -1.04
CA LEU A 19 10.12 3.05 -0.30
C LEU A 19 10.38 3.20 1.20
N LYS A 20 11.36 4.03 1.59
CA LYS A 20 11.64 4.31 3.02
C LYS A 20 10.46 5.03 3.67
N GLU A 21 9.91 6.04 2.99
CA GLU A 21 8.76 6.79 3.49
C GLU A 21 7.50 5.90 3.56
N LEU A 22 7.27 5.05 2.55
CA LEU A 22 6.17 4.10 2.55
C LEU A 22 6.23 3.15 3.75
N LYS A 23 7.41 2.61 4.06
CA LYS A 23 7.61 1.74 5.23
C LYS A 23 7.29 2.47 6.54
N LYS A 24 7.79 3.69 6.69
CA LYS A 24 7.51 4.53 7.87
C LYS A 24 6.00 4.77 8.04
N GLN A 25 5.30 5.12 6.96
CA GLN A 25 3.85 5.31 7.00
C GLN A 25 3.09 4.01 7.32
N LEU A 26 3.54 2.86 6.82
CA LEU A 26 2.95 1.57 7.16
C LEU A 26 3.14 1.21 8.63
N GLU A 27 4.32 1.46 9.20
CA GLU A 27 4.59 1.27 10.64
C GLU A 27 3.64 2.13 11.49
N GLU A 28 3.49 3.42 11.15
CA GLU A 28 2.54 4.31 11.86
C GLU A 28 1.08 3.82 11.75
N LEU A 29 0.67 3.28 10.59
CA LEU A 29 -0.68 2.74 10.39
C LEU A 29 -0.90 1.43 11.15
N LEU A 30 0.13 0.59 11.26
CA LEU A 30 0.12 -0.65 12.04
C LEU A 30 0.02 -0.33 13.54
N GLU A 31 0.80 0.63 14.04
CA GLU A 31 0.76 1.07 15.43
C GLU A 31 -0.62 1.62 15.82
N LYS A 32 -1.22 2.41 14.91
CA LYS A 32 -2.58 2.95 15.07
C LYS A 32 -3.67 1.89 14.88
N LYS A 33 -3.31 0.63 14.54
CA LYS A 33 -4.23 -0.49 14.26
C LYS A 33 -5.23 -0.22 13.13
N PHE A 34 -4.86 0.65 12.19
CA PHE A 34 -5.66 0.91 10.99
C PHE A 34 -5.53 -0.22 9.96
N ILE A 35 -4.37 -0.89 9.92
CA ILE A 35 -4.08 -1.99 9.00
C ILE A 35 -3.51 -3.19 9.75
N PHE A 36 -3.60 -4.38 9.14
CA PHE A 36 -3.02 -5.62 9.64
C PHE A 36 -2.32 -6.36 8.49
N PRO A 37 -1.26 -7.13 8.78
CA PRO A 37 -0.69 -8.03 7.79
C PRO A 37 -1.75 -9.02 7.31
N SER A 38 -1.88 -9.19 6.00
CA SER A 38 -2.84 -10.11 5.39
C SER A 38 -2.17 -10.99 4.34
N VAL A 39 -2.70 -12.21 4.18
CA VAL A 39 -2.26 -13.19 3.16
C VAL A 39 -3.30 -13.32 2.04
N SER A 40 -4.01 -12.24 1.76
CA SER A 40 -5.10 -12.23 0.78
C SER A 40 -4.57 -12.48 -0.64
N PRO A 41 -5.28 -13.27 -1.47
CA PRO A 41 -4.96 -13.37 -2.90
C PRO A 41 -5.30 -12.09 -3.67
N TRP A 42 -5.95 -11.11 -3.03
CA TRP A 42 -6.26 -9.80 -3.60
C TRP A 42 -5.15 -8.79 -3.27
N GLY A 43 -4.62 -8.12 -4.29
CA GLY A 43 -3.55 -7.13 -4.16
C GLY A 43 -3.85 -5.87 -4.96
N ALA A 44 -3.94 -4.74 -4.27
CA ALA A 44 -4.04 -3.43 -4.89
C ALA A 44 -2.69 -2.70 -4.81
N PRO A 45 -2.27 -1.99 -5.86
CA PRO A 45 -1.07 -1.16 -5.79
C PRO A 45 -1.30 0.04 -4.86
N VAL A 46 -0.24 0.53 -4.24
CA VAL A 46 -0.25 1.75 -3.43
C VAL A 46 0.56 2.82 -4.15
N LEU A 47 0.10 4.07 -4.11
CA LEU A 47 0.80 5.25 -4.63
C LEU A 47 1.00 6.26 -3.50
N LEU A 48 2.24 6.71 -3.31
CA LEU A 48 2.56 7.76 -2.36
C LEU A 48 2.33 9.12 -3.03
N VAL A 49 1.51 9.96 -2.40
CA VAL A 49 1.19 11.29 -2.92
C VAL A 49 1.69 12.33 -1.93
N LYS A 50 2.58 13.22 -2.40
CA LYS A 50 2.98 14.40 -1.63
C LYS A 50 1.81 15.39 -1.62
N LYS A 51 1.19 15.60 -0.47
CA LYS A 51 0.19 16.65 -0.30
C LYS A 51 0.86 18.02 -0.47
N LYS A 52 0.23 18.93 -1.20
CA LYS A 52 0.60 20.35 -1.12
C LYS A 52 0.25 20.82 0.29
N TYR A 53 1.24 21.36 1.00
CA TYR A 53 0.99 22.07 2.24
C TYR A 53 0.14 23.31 1.91
N GLY A 54 -0.87 23.56 2.75
CA GLY A 54 -1.57 24.85 2.76
C GLY A 54 -0.65 25.95 3.29
#